data_AF-A0A959PK74-F1
#
_entry.id   AF-A0A959PK74-F1
#
_cell.length_a   1.000
_cell.length_b   1.000
_cell.length_c   1.000
_cell.angle_alpha   90.00
_cell.angle_beta   90.00
_cell.angle_gamma   90.00
#
_symmetry.space_group_name_H-M   'P 1'
#
loop_
_entity.id
_entity.type
_entity.pdbx_description
1 polymer ?
#
loop_
_entity_poly.entity_id
_entity_poly.type
_entity_poly.pdbx_seq_one_letter_code
_entity_poly.pdbx_strand_id
1 'polypeptide(L)'
;MKEIALIFHLLGLVMGLGTSLAFMFLGIASTKLSTEEATRFQVHSLALSRMGTIGIVLLILSGLFLIQPYLDTIWTMPLLLVKLGLVLILCVFIYLLNRIGAQARAGDVELHLKRMAGMGRLSLLTALIILILAVLQFH
;
A
#
# COMPACT_ATOMS: atom_id res chain seq x y z
N MET A 1 -25.49 -5.48 0.21
CA MET A 1 -24.22 -6.25 0.37
C MET A 1 -23.09 -5.60 -0.42
N LYS A 2 -23.36 -5.09 -1.63
CA LYS A 2 -22.39 -4.35 -2.46
C LYS A 2 -21.83 -3.11 -1.74
N GLU A 3 -22.67 -2.39 -1.02
CA GLU A 3 -22.34 -1.17 -0.27
C GLU A 3 -21.33 -1.46 0.84
N ILE A 4 -21.54 -2.56 1.57
CA ILE A 4 -20.62 -3.04 2.61
C ILE A 4 -19.26 -3.37 2.00
N ALA A 5 -19.25 -4.08 0.86
CA ALA A 5 -18.00 -4.38 0.15
C ALA A 5 -17.29 -3.11 -0.35
N LEU A 6 -18.03 -2.11 -0.85
CA LEU A 6 -17.46 -0.81 -1.23
C LEU A 6 -16.83 -0.08 -0.04
N ILE A 7 -17.47 -0.10 1.14
CA ILE A 7 -16.92 0.49 2.36
C ILE A 7 -15.61 -0.21 2.73
N PHE A 8 -15.58 -1.55 2.77
CA PHE A 8 -14.35 -2.29 3.06
C PHE A 8 -13.26 -2.06 2.01
N HIS A 9 -13.63 -1.94 0.74
CA HIS A 9 -12.70 -1.63 -0.35
C HIS A 9 -12.07 -0.25 -0.18
N LEU A 10 -12.88 0.76 0.12
CA LEU A 10 -12.42 2.11 0.36
C LEU A 10 -11.56 2.20 1.62
N LEU A 11 -11.96 1.54 2.71
CA LEU A 11 -11.15 1.44 3.92
C LEU A 11 -9.79 0.79 3.63
N GLY A 12 -9.78 -0.30 2.86
CA GLY A 12 -8.54 -0.95 2.43
C GLY A 12 -7.60 -0.02 1.68
N LEU A 13 -8.15 0.76 0.73
CA LEU A 13 -7.40 1.74 -0.04
C LEU A 13 -6.85 2.87 0.84
N VAL A 14 -7.68 3.44 1.72
CA VAL A 14 -7.31 4.52 2.63
C VAL A 14 -6.26 4.06 3.63
N MET A 15 -6.35 2.83 4.16
CA MET A 15 -5.33 2.27 5.03
C MET A 15 -3.99 2.09 4.31
N GLY A 16 -4.00 1.55 3.09
CA GLY A 16 -2.78 1.40 2.28
C GLY A 16 -2.11 2.73 1.94
N LEU A 17 -2.89 3.72 1.49
CA LEU A 17 -2.44 5.09 1.23
C LEU A 17 -1.94 5.77 2.50
N GLY A 18 -2.70 5.69 3.58
CA GLY A 18 -2.40 6.30 4.88
C GLY A 18 -1.11 5.75 5.48
N THR A 19 -0.88 4.44 5.42
CA THR A 19 0.40 3.82 5.84
C THR A 19 1.57 4.36 5.03
N SER A 20 1.41 4.49 3.71
CA SER A 20 2.48 4.96 2.83
C SER A 20 2.82 6.44 3.08
N LEU A 21 1.80 7.29 3.25
CA LEU A 21 1.96 8.69 3.64
C LEU A 21 2.63 8.84 5.01
N ALA A 22 2.18 8.05 5.98
CA ALA A 22 2.77 8.09 7.32
C ALA A 22 4.25 7.67 7.31
N PHE A 23 4.64 6.62 6.59
CA PHE A 23 6.05 6.27 6.44
C PHE A 23 6.88 7.38 5.77
N MET A 24 6.30 8.11 4.80
CA MET A 24 6.97 9.26 4.20
C MET A 24 7.22 10.37 5.23
N PHE A 25 6.21 10.76 6.01
CA PHE A 25 6.36 11.79 7.04
C PHE A 25 7.28 11.35 8.18
N LEU A 26 7.21 10.09 8.61
CA LEU A 26 8.11 9.53 9.62
C LEU A 26 9.56 9.49 9.10
N GLY A 27 9.76 9.17 7.82
CA GLY A 27 11.06 9.27 7.16
C GLY A 27 11.62 10.70 7.21
N ILE A 28 10.81 11.71 6.88
CA ILE A 28 11.19 13.13 6.97
C ILE A 28 11.50 13.52 8.42
N ALA A 29 10.70 13.07 9.40
CA ALA A 29 10.95 13.36 10.81
C ALA A 29 12.28 12.75 11.29
N SER A 30 12.63 11.55 10.80
CA SER A 30 13.85 10.84 11.20
C SER A 30 15.14 11.55 10.76
N THR A 31 15.11 12.43 9.76
CA THR A 31 16.30 13.17 9.30
C THR A 31 16.78 14.22 10.30
N LYS A 32 15.94 14.56 11.28
CA LYS A 32 16.27 15.50 12.36
C LYS A 32 16.89 14.83 13.59
N LEU A 33 16.99 13.50 13.58
CA LEU A 33 17.50 12.71 14.69
C LEU A 33 18.96 12.33 14.46
N SER A 34 19.68 11.98 15.53
CA SER A 34 20.97 11.30 15.39
C SER A 34 20.80 9.94 14.70
N THR A 35 21.85 9.40 14.08
CA THR A 35 21.77 8.14 13.31
C THR A 35 21.21 6.98 14.14
N GLU A 36 21.59 6.91 15.42
CA GLU A 36 21.17 5.85 16.34
C GLU A 36 19.69 6.01 16.75
N GLU A 37 19.26 7.24 17.06
CA GLU A 37 17.86 7.55 17.35
C GLU A 37 16.95 7.37 16.13
N ALA A 38 17.41 7.80 14.95
CA ALA A 38 16.70 7.63 13.69
C ALA A 38 16.45 6.15 13.39
N THR A 39 17.46 5.31 13.61
CA THR A 39 17.35 3.87 13.42
C THR A 39 16.31 3.27 14.36
N ARG A 40 16.40 3.56 15.65
CA ARG A 40 15.43 3.09 16.65
C ARG A 40 14.00 3.57 16.34
N PHE A 41 13.86 4.84 15.98
CA PHE A 41 12.59 5.45 15.58
C PHE A 41 11.97 4.75 14.36
N GLN A 42 12.77 4.48 13.32
CA GLN A 42 12.30 3.79 12.13
C GLN A 42 11.88 2.34 12.42
N VAL A 43 12.61 1.62 13.26
CA VAL A 43 12.24 0.26 13.68
C VAL A 43 10.90 0.24 14.41
N HIS A 44 10.66 1.18 15.33
CA HIS A 44 9.35 1.29 16.00
C HIS A 44 8.23 1.68 15.03
N SER A 45 8.53 2.55 14.07
CA SER A 45 7.61 2.96 13.01
C SER A 45 7.14 1.80 12.13
N LEU A 46 7.92 0.70 12.02
CA LEU A 46 7.52 -0.49 11.29
C LEU A 46 6.25 -1.16 11.83
N ALA A 47 5.81 -0.85 13.05
CA ALA A 47 4.51 -1.30 13.55
C ALA A 47 3.35 -0.86 12.63
N LEU A 48 3.50 0.28 11.94
CA LEU A 48 2.52 0.82 11.01
C LEU A 48 2.35 -0.02 9.75
N SER A 49 3.30 -0.91 9.42
CA SER A 49 3.19 -1.81 8.26
C SER A 49 2.04 -2.81 8.40
N ARG A 50 1.61 -3.11 9.64
CA ARG A 50 0.45 -3.95 9.91
C ARG A 50 -0.83 -3.31 9.37
N MET A 51 -0.99 -2.00 9.51
CA MET A 51 -2.14 -1.26 8.98
C MET A 51 -2.20 -1.38 7.45
N GLY A 52 -1.08 -1.21 6.76
CA GLY A 52 -1.04 -1.35 5.29
C GLY A 52 -1.33 -2.78 4.83
N THR A 53 -0.88 -3.77 5.59
CA THR A 53 -1.16 -5.20 5.30
C THR A 53 -2.65 -5.53 5.47
N ILE A 54 -3.27 -5.08 6.56
CA ILE A 54 -4.72 -5.22 6.77
C ILE A 54 -5.48 -4.50 5.64
N GLY A 55 -5.03 -3.30 5.27
CA GLY A 55 -5.61 -2.53 4.18
C GLY A 55 -5.63 -3.29 2.85
N ILE A 56 -4.53 -3.96 2.48
CA ILE A 56 -4.50 -4.81 1.28
C ILE A 56 -5.46 -5.98 1.38
N VAL A 57 -5.47 -6.69 2.50
CA VAL A 57 -6.36 -7.85 2.67
C VAL A 57 -7.80 -7.43 2.47
N LEU A 58 -8.21 -6.31 3.06
CA LEU A 58 -9.53 -5.73 2.84
C LEU A 58 -9.74 -5.36 1.37
N LEU A 59 -8.78 -4.69 0.74
CA LEU A 59 -8.87 -4.25 -0.66
C LEU A 59 -9.03 -5.41 -1.65
N ILE A 60 -8.27 -6.50 -1.46
CA ILE A 60 -8.33 -7.70 -2.31
C ILE A 60 -9.67 -8.41 -2.12
N LEU A 61 -10.03 -8.75 -0.88
CA LEU A 61 -11.24 -9.54 -0.62
C LEU A 61 -12.50 -8.81 -1.07
N SER A 62 -12.60 -7.52 -0.74
CA SER A 62 -13.71 -6.68 -1.21
C SER A 62 -13.68 -6.46 -2.72
N GLY A 63 -12.49 -6.28 -3.32
CA GLY A 63 -12.33 -6.06 -4.76
C GLY A 63 -12.77 -7.28 -5.57
N LEU A 64 -12.35 -8.48 -5.17
CA LEU A 64 -12.76 -9.73 -5.81
C LEU A 64 -14.29 -9.91 -5.76
N PHE A 65 -14.92 -9.59 -4.61
CA PHE A 65 -16.37 -9.61 -4.50
C PHE A 65 -17.04 -8.59 -5.43
N LEU A 66 -16.51 -7.37 -5.51
CA LEU A 66 -17.06 -6.30 -6.36
C LEU A 66 -16.92 -6.55 -7.86
N ILE A 67 -15.96 -7.39 -8.28
CA ILE A 67 -15.72 -7.72 -9.69
C ILE A 67 -16.63 -8.83 -10.19
N GLN A 68 -17.20 -9.67 -9.32
CA GLN A 68 -18.08 -10.79 -9.70
C GLN A 68 -19.14 -10.45 -10.78
N PRO A 69 -19.89 -9.34 -10.69
CA PRO A 69 -20.88 -9.00 -11.72
C PRO A 69 -20.29 -8.48 -13.05
N TYR A 70 -18.99 -8.22 -13.09
CA TYR A 70 -18.28 -7.68 -14.26
C TYR A 70 -17.37 -8.73 -14.92
N LEU A 71 -17.41 -10.00 -14.50
CA LEU A 71 -16.50 -11.04 -15.02
C LEU A 71 -16.63 -11.25 -16.54
N ASP A 72 -17.86 -11.22 -17.05
CA ASP A 72 -18.14 -11.46 -18.48
C ASP A 72 -17.75 -10.26 -19.36
N THR A 73 -17.72 -9.06 -18.78
CA THR A 73 -17.45 -7.79 -19.48
C THR A 73 -16.09 -7.20 -19.13
N ILE A 74 -15.29 -7.86 -18.30
CA ILE A 74 -14.04 -7.30 -17.78
C ILE A 74 -13.06 -6.92 -18.90
N TRP A 75 -13.06 -7.70 -19.98
CA TRP A 75 -12.19 -7.51 -21.14
C TRP A 75 -12.54 -6.26 -21.95
N THR A 76 -13.78 -5.78 -21.86
CA THR A 76 -14.24 -4.57 -22.56
C THR A 76 -14.12 -3.31 -21.70
N MET A 77 -13.68 -3.44 -20.44
CA MET A 77 -13.54 -2.34 -19.48
C MET A 77 -12.04 -2.03 -19.23
N PRO A 78 -11.36 -1.29 -20.14
CA PRO A 78 -9.90 -1.09 -20.06
C PRO A 78 -9.43 -0.42 -18.77
N LEU A 79 -10.22 0.52 -18.23
CA LEU A 79 -9.90 1.18 -16.95
C LEU A 79 -9.90 0.20 -15.77
N LEU A 80 -10.85 -0.76 -15.76
CA LEU A 80 -10.92 -1.78 -14.73
C LEU A 80 -9.73 -2.74 -14.81
N LEU A 81 -9.32 -3.13 -16.01
CA LEU A 81 -8.11 -3.95 -16.23
C LEU A 81 -6.84 -3.25 -15.74
N VAL A 82 -6.67 -1.95 -16.08
CA VAL A 82 -5.52 -1.17 -15.61
C VAL A 82 -5.52 -1.06 -14.08
N LYS A 83 -6.68 -0.77 -13.47
CA LYS A 83 -6.83 -0.72 -12.01
C LYS A 83 -6.43 -2.06 -11.38
N LEU A 84 -6.87 -3.18 -11.94
CA LEU A 84 -6.52 -4.51 -11.44
C LEU A 84 -5.03 -4.81 -11.54
N GLY A 85 -4.41 -4.48 -12.67
CA GLY A 85 -2.96 -4.59 -12.85
C GLY A 85 -2.20 -3.78 -11.80
N LEU A 86 -2.63 -2.54 -11.54
CA LEU A 86 -2.02 -1.69 -10.50
C LEU A 86 -2.21 -2.25 -9.09
N VAL A 87 -3.37 -2.84 -8.78
CA VAL A 87 -3.60 -3.50 -7.48
C VAL A 87 -2.63 -4.67 -7.30
N LEU A 88 -2.39 -5.47 -8.34
CA LEU A 88 -1.40 -6.56 -8.29
C LEU A 88 0.02 -6.03 -8.05
N ILE A 89 0.42 -4.95 -8.74
CA ILE A 89 1.71 -4.27 -8.53
C ILE A 89 1.82 -3.77 -7.08
N LEU A 90 0.76 -3.17 -6.55
CA LEU A 90 0.72 -2.70 -5.17
C LEU A 90 0.90 -3.85 -4.17
N CYS A 91 0.27 -5.00 -4.42
CA CYS A 91 0.44 -6.20 -3.58
C CYS A 91 1.90 -6.67 -3.57
N VAL A 92 2.56 -6.69 -4.73
CA VAL A 92 3.98 -7.04 -4.84
C VAL A 92 4.84 -6.06 -4.05
N PHE A 93 4.61 -4.76 -4.17
CA PHE A 93 5.37 -3.77 -3.41
C PHE A 93 5.23 -3.93 -1.91
N ILE A 94 4.02 -4.15 -1.39
CA ILE A 94 3.83 -4.29 0.05
C ILE A 94 4.37 -5.63 0.55
N TYR A 95 4.26 -6.71 -0.23
CA TYR A 95 4.92 -7.98 0.10
C TYR A 95 6.45 -7.80 0.24
N LEU A 96 7.08 -7.14 -0.72
CA LEU A 96 8.52 -6.87 -0.69
C LEU A 96 8.90 -5.92 0.45
N LEU A 97 8.12 -4.88 0.73
CA LEU A 97 8.32 -3.97 1.87
C LEU A 97 8.26 -4.73 3.20
N ASN A 98 7.31 -5.64 3.37
CA ASN A 98 7.21 -6.47 4.57
C ASN A 98 8.41 -7.42 4.70
N ARG A 99 8.87 -8.02 3.60
CA ARG A 99 10.06 -8.89 3.60
C ARG A 99 11.32 -8.12 3.96
N ILE A 100 11.54 -6.95 3.36
CA ILE A 100 12.70 -6.09 3.67
C ILE A 100 12.60 -5.57 5.11
N GLY A 101 11.40 -5.19 5.57
CA GLY A 101 11.17 -4.76 6.95
C GLY A 101 11.43 -5.86 7.99
N ALA A 102 11.21 -7.13 7.63
CA ALA A 102 11.61 -8.26 8.47
C ALA A 102 13.13 -8.44 8.52
N GLN A 103 13.81 -8.27 7.38
CA GLN A 103 15.28 -8.33 7.28
C GLN A 103 15.95 -7.17 8.02
N ALA A 104 15.40 -5.95 7.94
CA ALA A 104 15.89 -4.79 8.69
C ALA A 104 15.88 -5.03 10.20
N ARG A 105 14.89 -5.76 10.74
CA ARG A 105 14.86 -6.13 12.17
C ARG A 105 15.93 -7.16 12.55
N ALA A 106 16.50 -7.87 11.56
CA ALA A 106 17.45 -8.96 11.78
C ALA A 106 18.94 -8.52 11.76
N GLY A 107 19.24 -7.24 11.49
CA GLY A 107 20.56 -6.68 11.79
C GLY A 107 21.17 -5.72 10.76
N ASP A 108 20.72 -5.74 9.49
CA ASP A 108 21.34 -4.93 8.43
C ASP A 108 20.49 -3.68 8.09
N VAL A 109 20.36 -2.81 9.09
CA VAL A 109 19.28 -1.82 9.16
C VAL A 109 19.39 -0.74 8.07
N GLU A 110 20.58 -0.21 7.83
CA GLU A 110 20.75 0.99 6.98
C GLU A 110 20.47 0.74 5.49
N LEU A 111 21.02 -0.35 4.94
CA LEU A 111 20.80 -0.73 3.53
C LEU A 111 19.32 -1.06 3.27
N HIS A 112 18.69 -1.76 4.19
CA HIS A 112 17.30 -2.17 4.06
C HIS A 112 16.33 -1.00 4.21
N LEU A 113 16.58 -0.05 5.12
CA LEU A 113 15.76 1.15 5.27
C LEU A 113 15.78 2.04 4.02
N LYS A 114 16.94 2.23 3.37
CA LYS A 114 17.02 3.02 2.13
C LYS A 114 16.22 2.39 1.00
N ARG A 115 16.26 1.04 0.86
CA ARG A 115 15.43 0.31 -0.11
C ARG A 115 13.93 0.43 0.21
N MET A 116 13.56 0.33 1.48
CA MET A 116 12.17 0.51 1.92
C MET A 116 11.63 1.90 1.58
N ALA A 117 12.43 2.96 1.76
CA ALA A 117 12.01 4.32 1.43
C ALA A 117 11.77 4.54 -0.08
N GLY A 118 12.58 3.90 -0.95
CA GLY A 118 12.36 3.93 -2.39
C GLY A 118 11.08 3.18 -2.79
N MET A 119 10.92 1.96 -2.29
CA MET A 119 9.76 1.12 -2.59
C MET A 119 8.46 1.66 -2.01
N GLY A 120 8.50 2.29 -0.84
CA GLY A 120 7.36 2.95 -0.22
C GLY A 120 6.83 4.12 -1.06
N ARG A 121 7.72 4.89 -1.69
CA ARG A 121 7.31 5.97 -2.61
C ARG A 121 6.64 5.42 -3.87
N LEU A 122 7.18 4.34 -4.45
CA LEU A 122 6.55 3.67 -5.60
C LEU A 122 5.18 3.11 -5.23
N SER A 123 5.07 2.45 -4.08
CA SER A 123 3.79 1.96 -3.52
C SER A 123 2.78 3.09 -3.35
N LEU A 124 3.20 4.25 -2.82
CA LEU A 124 2.34 5.43 -2.67
C LEU A 124 1.82 5.92 -4.03
N LEU A 125 2.71 6.07 -5.01
CA LEU A 125 2.33 6.51 -6.36
C LEU A 125 1.34 5.52 -7.00
N THR A 126 1.60 4.23 -6.91
CA THR A 126 0.67 3.19 -7.41
C THR A 126 -0.69 3.30 -6.74
N ALA A 127 -0.74 3.44 -5.42
CA ALA A 127 -2.00 3.57 -4.68
C ALA A 127 -2.76 4.86 -5.03
N LEU A 128 -2.05 5.97 -5.29
CA LEU A 128 -2.66 7.22 -5.74
C LEU A 128 -3.26 7.09 -7.14
N ILE A 129 -2.56 6.42 -8.07
CA ILE A 129 -3.09 6.17 -9.41
C ILE A 129 -4.35 5.28 -9.33
N ILE A 130 -4.36 4.26 -8.46
CA ILE A 130 -5.55 3.42 -8.22
C ILE A 130 -6.73 4.27 -7.73
N LEU A 131 -6.50 5.20 -6.80
CA LEU A 131 -7.52 6.11 -6.30
C LEU A 131 -8.07 7.02 -7.41
N ILE A 132 -7.18 7.60 -8.23
CA ILE A 132 -7.57 8.46 -9.36
C ILE A 132 -8.42 7.66 -10.36
N LEU A 133 -7.97 6.48 -10.77
CA LEU A 133 -8.74 5.61 -11.66
C LEU A 133 -10.11 5.24 -11.07
N ALA A 134 -10.18 5.02 -9.77
CA ALA A 134 -11.45 4.74 -9.10
C ALA A 134 -12.43 5.93 -9.19
N VAL A 135 -11.95 7.17 -9.08
CA VAL A 135 -12.79 8.38 -9.23
C VAL A 135 -13.20 8.61 -10.69
N LEU A 136 -12.27 8.39 -11.63
CA LEU A 136 -12.53 8.53 -13.06
C LEU A 136 -13.55 7.51 -13.57
N GLN A 137 -13.64 6.33 -12.95
CA GLN A 137 -14.66 5.32 -13.28
C GLN A 137 -16.11 5.82 -13.07
N PHE A 138 -16.31 6.87 -12.26
CA PHE A 138 -17.62 7.47 -11.99
C PHE A 138 -17.97 8.66 -12.89
N HIS A 139 -17.05 9.08 -13.78
CA HIS A 139 -17.27 10.14 -14.78
C HIS A 139 -17.40 9.52 -16.17
#